data_AF-A0A3D0KBF2-F1
#
_entry.id   AF-A0A3D0KBF2-F1
#
_cell.length_a   1.000
_cell.length_b   1.000
_cell.length_c   1.000
_cell.angle_alpha   90.00
_cell.angle_beta   90.00
_cell.angle_gamma   90.00
#
_symmetry.space_group_name_H-M   'P 1'
#
loop_
_entity.id
_entity.type
_entity.pdbx_description
1 polymer ?
#
loop_
_entity_poly.entity_id
_entity_poly.type
_entity_poly.pdbx_seq_one_letter_code
_entity_poly.pdbx_strand_id
1 'polypeptide(L)'
;MRHYLKNGRVWLWLLFVLNIAYLVYELAFNSRLVDASVARLSSGDIRALELEGRILSGIGLSLLLLRLITLKNKPTKLFIKQVTLAIAIGFPVMFFGQRILVDVLIDRTSAEQRMDAQHLLLMKRGLATNSLQLEGIAFDEEDLDSPHTRSFLSVLGLMTFVSPAFVDDLKAEAERIIHQVATNEASKELPESYQGYETLSGYAKV
;
A
#
# COMPACT_ATOMS: atom_id res chain seq x y z
N MET A 1 -22.08 13.84 -44.76
CA MET A 1 -21.27 12.60 -44.87
C MET A 1 -21.11 11.95 -43.50
N ARG A 2 -21.57 10.70 -43.31
CA ARG A 2 -21.28 9.92 -42.08
C ARG A 2 -19.94 9.22 -42.28
N HIS A 3 -18.89 9.68 -41.59
CA HIS A 3 -17.62 8.94 -41.52
C HIS A 3 -17.81 7.70 -40.64
N TYR A 4 -17.54 6.54 -41.20
CA TYR A 4 -17.51 5.25 -40.51
C TYR A 4 -16.06 4.84 -40.26
N LEU A 5 -15.75 4.48 -39.01
CA LEU A 5 -14.44 3.93 -38.66
C LEU A 5 -14.38 2.46 -39.10
N LYS A 6 -13.63 2.18 -40.16
CA LYS A 6 -13.43 0.79 -40.66
C LYS A 6 -12.30 0.04 -39.93
N ASN A 7 -11.44 0.72 -39.17
CA ASN A 7 -10.18 0.16 -38.71
C ASN A 7 -10.21 -0.33 -37.25
N GLY A 8 -10.95 -1.41 -37.00
CA GLY A 8 -10.95 -2.08 -35.68
C GLY A 8 -9.56 -2.52 -35.19
N ARG A 9 -8.64 -2.84 -36.11
CA ARG A 9 -7.25 -3.20 -35.77
C ARG A 9 -6.47 -2.05 -35.13
N VAL A 10 -6.67 -0.82 -35.59
CA VAL A 10 -5.96 0.36 -35.05
C VAL A 10 -6.39 0.63 -33.60
N TRP A 11 -7.69 0.48 -33.32
CA TRP A 11 -8.20 0.57 -31.95
C TRP A 11 -7.60 -0.47 -31.01
N LEU A 12 -7.50 -1.72 -31.46
CA LEU A 12 -6.90 -2.79 -30.66
C LEU A 12 -5.41 -2.53 -30.40
N TRP A 13 -4.67 -2.03 -31.40
CA TRP A 13 -3.28 -1.63 -31.21
C TRP A 13 -3.13 -0.48 -30.23
N LEU A 14 -3.99 0.55 -30.32
CA LEU A 14 -4.01 1.66 -29.37
C LEU A 14 -4.28 1.16 -27.95
N LEU A 15 -5.31 0.32 -27.76
CA LEU A 15 -5.61 -0.28 -26.45
C LEU A 15 -4.47 -1.14 -25.94
N PHE A 16 -3.81 -1.91 -26.81
CA PHE A 16 -2.66 -2.72 -26.44
C PHE A 16 -1.53 -1.85 -25.90
N VAL A 17 -1.15 -0.78 -26.60
CA VAL A 17 -0.12 0.16 -26.15
C VAL A 17 -0.51 0.83 -24.82
N LEU A 18 -1.76 1.27 -24.68
CA LEU A 18 -2.26 1.84 -23.43
C LEU A 18 -2.22 0.84 -22.27
N ASN A 19 -2.51 -0.44 -22.52
CA ASN A 19 -2.43 -1.48 -21.49
C ASN A 19 -0.98 -1.76 -21.08
N ILE A 20 -0.03 -1.75 -22.02
CA ILE A 20 1.40 -1.88 -21.69
C ILE A 20 1.86 -0.70 -20.84
N ALA A 21 1.50 0.54 -21.22
CA ALA A 21 1.82 1.72 -20.43
C ALA A 21 1.20 1.67 -19.03
N TYR A 22 -0.06 1.24 -18.92
CA TYR A 22 -0.75 1.01 -17.65
C TYR A 22 -0.01 -0.03 -16.80
N LEU A 23 0.37 -1.16 -17.38
CA LEU A 23 1.05 -2.25 -16.66
C LEU A 23 2.42 -1.81 -16.12
N VAL A 24 3.18 -1.03 -16.89
CA VAL A 24 4.45 -0.45 -16.40
C VAL A 24 4.20 0.49 -15.23
N TYR A 25 3.17 1.33 -15.33
CA TYR A 25 2.80 2.24 -14.25
C TYR A 25 2.31 1.49 -12.99
N GLU A 26 1.52 0.43 -13.17
CA GLU A 26 1.05 -0.46 -12.10
C GLU A 26 2.20 -1.19 -11.42
N LEU A 27 3.19 -1.68 -12.18
CA LEU A 27 4.38 -2.33 -11.63
C LEU A 27 5.20 -1.35 -10.75
N ALA A 28 5.40 -0.13 -11.23
CA ALA A 28 6.09 0.91 -10.48
C ALA A 28 5.32 1.36 -9.22
N PHE A 29 3.99 1.33 -9.26
CA PHE A 29 3.17 1.58 -8.08
C PHE A 29 3.27 0.44 -7.07
N ASN A 30 3.26 -0.82 -7.53
CA ASN A 30 3.38 -1.98 -6.65
C ASN A 30 4.71 -2.01 -5.89
N SER A 31 5.83 -1.60 -6.51
CA SER A 31 7.10 -1.49 -5.79
C SER A 31 7.01 -0.43 -4.67
N ARG A 32 6.40 0.73 -4.96
CA ARG A 32 6.15 1.76 -3.93
C ARG A 32 5.27 1.26 -2.80
N LEU A 33 4.28 0.42 -3.08
CA LEU A 33 3.38 -0.15 -2.06
C LEU A 33 4.12 -1.12 -1.13
N VAL A 34 5.03 -1.95 -1.67
CA VAL A 34 5.88 -2.84 -0.87
C VAL A 34 6.79 -2.01 0.05
N ASP A 35 7.44 -0.98 -0.49
CA ASP A 35 8.32 -0.08 0.28
C ASP A 35 7.54 0.65 1.38
N ALA A 36 6.36 1.17 1.03
CA ALA A 36 5.45 1.84 1.94
C ALA A 36 4.97 0.93 3.08
N SER A 37 4.88 -0.37 2.84
CA SER A 37 4.42 -1.30 3.85
C SER A 37 5.42 -1.46 5.00
N VAL A 38 6.72 -1.31 4.73
CA VAL A 38 7.82 -1.53 5.70
C VAL A 38 8.34 -0.21 6.29
N ALA A 39 8.30 0.87 5.50
CA ALA A 39 8.79 2.17 5.94
C ALA A 39 7.90 2.84 7.01
N ARG A 40 8.53 3.67 7.85
CA ARG A 40 7.81 4.58 8.76
C ARG A 40 7.22 5.73 7.94
N LEU A 41 6.05 5.51 7.35
CA LEU A 41 5.40 6.51 6.51
C LEU A 41 4.89 7.71 7.32
N SER A 42 5.11 8.90 6.80
CA SER A 42 4.40 10.09 7.25
C SER A 42 2.93 10.01 6.80
N SER A 43 2.05 10.73 7.49
CA SER A 43 0.65 10.89 7.07
C SER A 43 0.54 11.50 5.65
N GLY A 44 1.53 12.30 5.25
CA GLY A 44 1.64 12.84 3.88
C GLY A 44 1.90 11.75 2.84
N ASP A 45 2.80 10.81 3.11
CA ASP A 45 3.18 9.74 2.18
C ASP A 45 2.03 8.76 1.97
N ILE A 46 1.30 8.43 3.05
CA ILE A 46 0.10 7.59 2.98
C ILE A 46 -0.95 8.23 2.06
N ARG A 47 -1.15 9.54 2.19
CA ARG A 47 -2.16 10.26 1.40
C ARG A 47 -1.75 10.41 -0.07
N ALA A 48 -0.46 10.58 -0.35
CA ALA A 48 0.07 10.56 -1.70
C ALA A 48 -0.14 9.18 -2.34
N LEU A 49 0.19 8.11 -1.62
CA LEU A 49 0.00 6.73 -2.09
C LEU A 49 -1.49 6.40 -2.31
N GLU A 50 -2.38 6.88 -1.43
CA GLU A 50 -3.83 6.76 -1.60
C GLU A 50 -4.28 7.48 -2.89
N LEU A 51 -3.85 8.72 -3.11
CA LEU A 51 -4.21 9.47 -4.30
C LEU A 51 -3.71 8.79 -5.58
N GLU A 52 -2.46 8.35 -5.59
CA GLU A 52 -1.85 7.66 -6.72
C GLU A 52 -2.55 6.33 -7.03
N GLY A 53 -2.80 5.51 -6.01
CA GLY A 53 -3.54 4.26 -6.15
C GLY A 53 -4.95 4.50 -6.67
N ARG A 54 -5.60 5.58 -6.22
CA ARG A 54 -6.94 5.93 -6.68
C ARG A 54 -6.97 6.33 -8.15
N ILE A 55 -5.99 7.11 -8.60
CA ILE A 55 -5.82 7.50 -10.01
C ILE A 55 -5.53 6.25 -10.85
N LEU A 56 -4.59 5.40 -10.43
CA LEU A 56 -4.22 4.17 -11.12
C LEU A 56 -5.43 3.26 -11.33
N SER A 57 -6.17 2.97 -10.27
CA SER A 57 -7.40 2.17 -10.33
C SER A 57 -8.46 2.79 -11.26
N GLY A 58 -8.61 4.12 -11.23
CA GLY A 58 -9.52 4.86 -12.12
C GLY A 58 -9.16 4.70 -13.60
N ILE A 59 -7.87 4.74 -13.93
CA ILE A 59 -7.37 4.47 -15.28
C ILE A 59 -7.65 3.00 -15.65
N GLY A 60 -7.36 2.06 -14.75
CA GLY A 60 -7.57 0.62 -14.95
C GLY A 60 -9.03 0.29 -15.30
N LEU A 61 -10.00 0.77 -14.51
CA LEU A 61 -11.42 0.55 -14.81
C LEU A 61 -11.83 1.21 -16.14
N SER A 62 -11.33 2.41 -16.42
CA SER A 62 -11.60 3.10 -17.68
C SER A 62 -11.10 2.30 -18.88
N LEU A 63 -9.86 1.79 -18.83
CA LEU A 63 -9.27 0.95 -19.89
C LEU A 63 -10.05 -0.36 -20.07
N LEU A 64 -10.50 -0.97 -18.97
CA LEU A 64 -11.32 -2.17 -19.01
C LEU A 64 -12.67 -1.91 -19.70
N LEU A 65 -13.33 -0.79 -19.40
CA LEU A 65 -14.57 -0.40 -20.09
C LEU A 65 -14.33 -0.09 -21.58
N LEU A 66 -13.20 0.56 -21.92
CA LEU A 66 -12.83 0.82 -23.30
C LEU A 66 -12.61 -0.47 -24.10
N ARG A 67 -12.08 -1.53 -23.48
CA ARG A 67 -11.91 -2.85 -24.12
C ARG A 67 -13.25 -3.46 -24.57
N LEU A 68 -14.36 -3.16 -23.89
CA LEU A 68 -15.69 -3.67 -24.23
C LEU A 68 -16.28 -2.97 -25.47
N ILE A 69 -15.72 -1.83 -25.90
CA ILE A 69 -16.23 -1.06 -27.03
C ILE A 69 -15.71 -1.65 -28.35
N THR A 70 -16.63 -2.17 -29.17
CA THR A 70 -16.33 -2.67 -30.53
C THR A 70 -16.59 -1.61 -31.60
N LEU A 71 -15.73 -1.59 -32.64
CA LEU A 71 -15.80 -0.64 -33.77
C LEU A 71 -16.72 -1.08 -34.92
N LYS A 72 -17.32 -2.27 -34.89
CA LYS A 72 -18.05 -2.81 -36.05
C LYS A 72 -19.20 -1.89 -36.50
N ASN A 73 -19.07 -1.33 -37.70
CA ASN A 73 -20.08 -0.53 -38.42
C ASN A 73 -20.72 0.63 -37.63
N LYS A 74 -20.00 1.20 -36.64
CA LYS A 74 -20.52 2.33 -35.86
C LYS A 74 -20.19 3.68 -36.53
N PRO A 75 -21.13 4.64 -36.51
CA PRO A 75 -20.81 6.01 -36.91
C PRO A 75 -19.82 6.61 -35.91
N THR A 76 -18.85 7.39 -36.40
CA THR A 76 -17.76 7.96 -35.59
C THR A 76 -18.27 8.71 -34.36
N LYS A 77 -19.36 9.47 -34.49
CA LYS A 77 -19.98 10.20 -33.36
C LYS A 77 -20.45 9.28 -32.23
N LEU A 78 -21.01 8.11 -32.55
CA LEU A 78 -21.48 7.15 -31.54
C LEU A 78 -20.29 6.47 -30.85
N PHE A 79 -19.24 6.14 -31.60
CA PHE A 79 -18.01 5.59 -31.03
C PHE A 79 -17.35 6.56 -30.05
N ILE A 80 -17.15 7.81 -30.44
CA ILE A 80 -16.59 8.85 -29.56
C ILE A 80 -17.46 9.02 -28.32
N LYS A 81 -18.79 9.10 -28.48
CA LYS A 81 -19.72 9.19 -27.34
C LYS A 81 -19.55 8.02 -26.37
N GLN A 82 -19.40 6.79 -26.87
CA GLN A 82 -19.20 5.60 -26.02
C GLN A 82 -17.85 5.63 -25.30
N VAL A 83 -16.77 6.02 -25.99
CA VAL A 83 -15.44 6.16 -25.39
C VAL A 83 -15.45 7.22 -24.28
N THR A 84 -15.99 8.41 -24.57
CA THR A 84 -16.09 9.49 -23.60
C THR A 84 -16.95 9.08 -22.41
N LEU A 85 -18.08 8.41 -22.64
CA LEU A 85 -18.96 7.94 -21.56
C LEU A 85 -18.27 6.88 -20.70
N ALA A 86 -17.54 5.94 -21.30
CA ALA A 86 -16.81 4.90 -20.57
C ALA A 86 -15.75 5.50 -19.65
N ILE A 87 -15.00 6.50 -20.10
CA ILE A 87 -13.99 7.19 -19.27
C ILE A 87 -14.67 8.06 -18.20
N ALA A 88 -15.68 8.85 -18.59
CA ALA A 88 -16.38 9.76 -17.70
C ALA A 88 -17.16 9.04 -16.57
N ILE A 89 -17.53 7.77 -16.78
CA ILE A 89 -18.14 6.93 -15.75
C ILE A 89 -17.07 6.10 -15.02
N GLY A 90 -16.22 5.39 -15.77
CA GLY A 90 -15.25 4.46 -15.20
C GLY A 90 -14.28 5.12 -14.22
N PHE A 91 -13.70 6.26 -14.60
CA PHE A 91 -12.74 6.93 -13.75
C PHE A 91 -13.36 7.43 -12.44
N PRO A 92 -14.45 8.24 -12.44
CA PRO A 92 -15.03 8.72 -11.18
C PRO A 92 -15.61 7.60 -10.32
N VAL A 93 -16.28 6.61 -10.92
CA VAL A 93 -16.84 5.48 -10.17
C VAL A 93 -15.76 4.78 -9.38
N MET A 94 -14.61 4.46 -9.98
CA MET A 94 -13.52 3.83 -9.24
C MET A 94 -12.85 4.80 -8.28
N PHE A 95 -12.54 6.02 -8.73
CA PHE A 95 -11.80 7.03 -7.95
C PHE A 95 -12.50 7.39 -6.63
N PHE A 96 -13.82 7.55 -6.65
CA PHE A 96 -14.61 7.84 -5.45
C PHE A 96 -15.12 6.56 -4.78
N GLY A 97 -15.55 5.57 -5.57
CA GLY A 97 -16.13 4.33 -5.05
C GLY A 97 -15.18 3.56 -4.15
N GLN A 98 -13.89 3.44 -4.52
CA GLN A 98 -12.93 2.73 -3.67
C GLN A 98 -12.71 3.45 -2.33
N ARG A 99 -12.72 4.79 -2.30
CA ARG A 99 -12.59 5.56 -1.06
C ARG A 99 -13.80 5.34 -0.16
N ILE A 100 -15.00 5.50 -0.72
CA ILE A 100 -16.26 5.28 0.02
C ILE A 100 -16.30 3.85 0.58
N LEU A 101 -15.90 2.87 -0.23
CA LEU A 101 -15.84 1.48 0.19
C LEU A 101 -14.88 1.30 1.36
N VAL A 102 -13.65 1.82 1.27
CA VAL A 102 -12.66 1.75 2.35
C VAL A 102 -13.18 2.44 3.62
N ASP A 103 -13.74 3.64 3.51
CA ASP A 103 -14.31 4.39 4.65
C ASP A 103 -15.41 3.55 5.34
N VAL A 104 -16.31 2.93 4.57
CA VAL A 104 -17.37 2.05 5.10
C VAL A 104 -16.81 0.80 5.79
N LEU A 105 -15.71 0.22 5.29
CA LEU A 105 -15.07 -0.91 5.97
C LEU A 105 -14.43 -0.47 7.31
N ILE A 106 -13.77 0.69 7.33
CA ILE A 106 -13.16 1.24 8.54
C ILE A 106 -14.22 1.53 9.62
N ASP A 107 -15.36 2.08 9.22
CA ASP A 107 -16.47 2.41 10.13
C ASP A 107 -17.10 1.17 10.76
N ARG A 108 -17.03 0.01 10.08
CA ARG A 108 -17.52 -1.28 10.59
C ARG A 108 -16.52 -2.03 11.46
N THR A 109 -15.31 -1.50 11.62
CA THR A 109 -14.24 -2.17 12.38
C THR A 109 -14.47 -2.00 13.88
N SER A 110 -14.43 -3.09 14.64
CA SER A 110 -14.59 -3.08 16.11
C SER A 110 -13.37 -2.50 16.83
N ALA A 111 -13.52 -2.17 18.12
CA ALA A 111 -12.39 -1.70 18.94
C ALA A 111 -11.27 -2.75 19.05
N GLU A 112 -11.63 -4.04 19.15
CA GLU A 112 -10.69 -5.15 19.17
C GLU A 112 -9.90 -5.24 17.86
N GLN A 113 -10.57 -5.19 16.71
CA GLN A 113 -9.90 -5.23 15.40
C GLN A 113 -8.94 -4.05 15.19
N ARG A 114 -9.27 -2.87 15.73
CA ARG A 114 -8.37 -1.70 15.70
C ARG A 114 -7.14 -1.92 16.58
N MET A 115 -7.31 -2.53 17.75
CA MET A 115 -6.20 -2.88 18.64
C MET A 115 -5.29 -3.93 18.00
N ASP A 116 -5.87 -4.94 17.35
CA ASP A 116 -5.13 -5.97 16.63
C ASP A 116 -4.30 -5.37 15.50
N ALA A 117 -4.86 -4.41 14.75
CA ALA A 117 -4.11 -3.69 13.73
C ALA A 117 -2.91 -2.89 14.30
N GLN A 118 -3.02 -2.34 15.52
CA GLN A 118 -1.90 -1.68 16.19
C GLN A 118 -0.82 -2.69 16.62
N HIS A 119 -1.21 -3.84 17.18
CA HIS A 119 -0.26 -4.89 17.55
C HIS A 119 0.49 -5.41 16.32
N LEU A 120 -0.21 -5.61 15.20
CA LEU A 120 0.39 -5.97 13.92
C LEU A 120 1.39 -4.93 13.42
N LEU A 121 1.06 -3.66 13.54
CA LEU A 121 1.96 -2.57 13.16
C LEU A 121 3.22 -2.56 14.03
N LEU A 122 3.09 -2.76 15.35
CA LEU A 122 4.22 -2.82 16.27
C LEU A 122 5.10 -4.05 16.01
N MET A 123 4.51 -5.22 15.76
CA MET A 123 5.26 -6.40 15.40
C MET A 123 6.00 -6.22 14.07
N LYS A 124 5.33 -5.70 13.03
CA LYS A 124 5.96 -5.47 11.73
C LYS A 124 7.17 -4.53 11.86
N ARG A 125 7.06 -3.52 12.73
CA ARG A 125 8.21 -2.67 13.10
C ARG A 125 9.29 -3.47 13.82
N GLY A 126 8.91 -4.29 14.80
CA GLY A 126 9.85 -5.14 15.53
C GLY A 126 10.68 -6.04 14.63
N LEU A 127 10.03 -6.69 13.66
CA LEU A 127 10.68 -7.51 12.64
C LEU A 127 11.55 -6.68 11.70
N ALA A 128 11.05 -5.53 11.23
CA ALA A 128 11.80 -4.65 10.33
C ALA A 128 13.04 -4.03 10.98
N THR A 129 13.06 -3.87 12.30
CA THR A 129 14.20 -3.33 13.06
C THR A 129 15.06 -4.40 13.73
N ASN A 130 14.80 -5.68 13.45
CA ASN A 130 15.44 -6.84 14.09
C ASN A 130 15.35 -6.85 15.63
N SER A 131 14.40 -6.11 16.20
CA SER A 131 14.12 -6.12 17.63
C SER A 131 13.21 -7.30 18.03
N LEU A 132 12.67 -8.00 17.04
CA LEU A 132 11.94 -9.26 17.15
C LEU A 132 12.50 -10.26 16.13
N GLN A 133 12.87 -11.46 16.59
CA GLN A 133 13.26 -12.57 15.72
C GLN A 133 12.23 -13.69 15.84
N LEU A 134 11.72 -14.16 14.71
CA LEU A 134 10.83 -15.33 14.67
C LEU A 134 11.69 -16.59 14.76
N GLU A 135 11.32 -17.51 15.64
CA GLU A 135 12.02 -18.77 15.79
C GLU A 135 12.04 -19.54 14.45
N GLY A 136 13.24 -19.80 13.92
CA GLY A 136 13.42 -20.44 12.61
C GLY A 136 13.57 -19.50 11.41
N ILE A 137 13.49 -18.18 11.59
CA ILE A 137 13.76 -17.18 10.53
C ILE A 137 14.82 -16.19 11.05
N ALA A 138 16.08 -16.41 10.67
CA ALA A 138 17.16 -15.47 10.95
C ALA A 138 17.14 -14.35 9.91
N PHE A 139 16.96 -13.11 10.36
CA PHE A 139 17.22 -11.93 9.54
C PHE A 139 18.60 -11.40 9.94
N ASP A 140 19.57 -11.52 9.05
CA ASP A 140 20.82 -10.79 9.21
C ASP A 140 20.54 -9.28 9.05
N GLU A 141 21.22 -8.42 9.82
CA GLU A 141 20.96 -6.98 9.79
C GLU A 141 21.17 -6.36 8.38
N GLU A 142 22.03 -6.98 7.56
CA GLU A 142 22.25 -6.62 6.16
C GLU A 142 21.06 -7.00 5.23
N ASP A 143 20.24 -7.97 5.62
CA ASP A 143 19.13 -8.51 4.82
C ASP A 143 17.77 -7.86 5.15
N LEU A 144 17.70 -7.02 6.20
CA LEU A 144 16.47 -6.33 6.60
C LEU A 144 15.91 -5.43 5.49
N ASP A 145 16.80 -4.80 4.72
CA ASP A 145 16.40 -3.93 3.61
C ASP A 145 16.26 -4.65 2.27
N SER A 146 16.49 -5.97 2.26
CA SER A 146 16.42 -6.74 1.03
C SER A 146 14.99 -6.77 0.45
N PRO A 147 14.84 -6.84 -0.89
CA PRO A 147 13.53 -7.00 -1.52
C PRO A 147 12.76 -8.23 -1.02
N HIS A 148 13.48 -9.29 -0.62
CA HIS A 148 12.91 -10.51 -0.07
C HIS A 148 12.24 -10.25 1.29
N THR A 149 12.96 -9.62 2.23
CA THR A 149 12.43 -9.28 3.56
C THR A 149 11.25 -8.32 3.45
N ARG A 150 11.35 -7.30 2.59
CA ARG A 150 10.23 -6.36 2.38
C ARG A 150 8.98 -7.04 1.83
N SER A 151 9.14 -7.98 0.90
CA SER A 151 8.04 -8.78 0.36
C SER A 151 7.44 -9.71 1.40
N PHE A 152 8.28 -10.38 2.19
CA PHE A 152 7.84 -11.24 3.30
C PHE A 152 7.01 -10.46 4.33
N LEU A 153 7.52 -9.32 4.79
CA LEU A 153 6.83 -8.43 5.73
C LEU A 153 5.52 -7.87 5.16
N SER A 154 5.42 -7.71 3.84
CA SER A 154 4.18 -7.32 3.16
C SER A 154 3.13 -8.44 3.23
N VAL A 155 3.53 -9.69 2.99
CA VAL A 155 2.65 -10.87 3.01
C VAL A 155 2.23 -11.23 4.44
N LEU A 156 3.12 -11.05 5.42
CA LEU A 156 2.82 -11.27 6.84
C LEU A 156 1.57 -10.52 7.30
N GLY A 157 1.45 -9.23 6.94
CA GLY A 157 0.27 -8.42 7.26
C GLY A 157 -1.02 -8.89 6.59
N LEU A 158 -0.93 -9.64 5.49
CA LEU A 158 -2.09 -10.28 4.87
C LEU A 158 -2.45 -11.59 5.60
N MET A 159 -1.46 -12.39 6.00
CA MET A 159 -1.69 -13.67 6.70
C MET A 159 -2.45 -13.48 8.01
N THR A 160 -2.21 -12.36 8.69
CA THR A 160 -2.89 -12.00 9.94
C THR A 160 -4.36 -11.70 9.72
N PHE A 161 -4.73 -11.21 8.54
CA PHE A 161 -6.13 -10.99 8.20
C PHE A 161 -6.84 -12.31 7.82
N VAL A 162 -6.10 -13.26 7.24
CA VAL A 162 -6.66 -14.51 6.70
C VAL A 162 -6.71 -15.64 7.74
N SER A 163 -5.84 -15.62 8.75
CA SER A 163 -5.73 -16.66 9.77
C SER A 163 -5.96 -16.10 11.18
N PRO A 164 -7.16 -16.27 11.77
CA PRO A 164 -7.43 -15.86 13.15
C PRO A 164 -6.51 -16.54 14.17
N ALA A 165 -6.18 -17.82 13.96
CA ALA A 165 -5.25 -18.56 14.81
C ALA A 165 -3.84 -17.95 14.79
N PHE A 166 -3.40 -17.43 13.64
CA PHE A 166 -2.14 -16.70 13.57
C PHE A 166 -2.21 -15.41 14.39
N VAL A 167 -3.32 -14.69 14.38
CA VAL A 167 -3.49 -13.48 15.21
C VAL A 167 -3.44 -13.81 16.70
N ASP A 168 -4.02 -14.93 17.12
CA ASP A 168 -4.03 -15.34 18.52
C ASP A 168 -2.62 -15.73 19.01
N ASP A 169 -1.88 -16.51 18.21
CA ASP A 169 -0.47 -16.82 18.49
C ASP A 169 0.40 -15.54 18.50
N LEU A 170 0.08 -14.59 17.62
CA LEU A 170 0.77 -13.31 17.48
C LEU A 170 0.46 -12.36 18.64
N LYS A 171 -0.77 -12.36 19.16
CA LYS A 171 -1.16 -11.64 20.39
C LYS A 171 -0.41 -12.17 21.61
N ALA A 172 -0.25 -13.50 21.72
CA ALA A 172 0.47 -14.12 22.82
C ALA A 172 1.96 -13.71 22.86
N GLU A 173 2.56 -13.52 21.68
CA GLU A 173 3.95 -13.07 21.57
C GLU A 173 4.07 -11.51 21.61
N ALA A 174 3.00 -10.78 21.29
CA ALA A 174 2.96 -9.31 21.23
C ALA A 174 3.40 -8.62 22.54
N GLU A 175 3.08 -9.18 23.71
CA GLU A 175 3.56 -8.63 24.98
C GLU A 175 5.08 -8.73 25.12
N ARG A 176 5.67 -9.86 24.71
CA ARG A 176 7.13 -10.04 24.70
C ARG A 176 7.79 -9.07 23.70
N ILE A 177 7.15 -8.89 22.54
CA ILE A 177 7.57 -7.96 21.48
C ILE A 177 7.56 -6.52 21.99
N ILE A 178 6.46 -6.07 22.63
CA ILE A 178 6.34 -4.71 23.17
C ILE A 178 7.45 -4.46 24.20
N HIS A 179 7.72 -5.43 25.08
CA HIS A 179 8.77 -5.30 26.08
C HIS A 179 10.16 -5.24 25.44
N GLN A 180 10.46 -6.07 24.44
CA GLN A 180 11.75 -6.07 23.74
C GLN A 180 11.96 -4.80 22.89
N VAL A 181 10.94 -4.36 22.15
CA VAL A 181 10.97 -3.12 21.37
C VAL A 181 11.19 -1.92 22.31
N ALA A 182 10.41 -1.81 23.39
CA ALA A 182 10.57 -0.73 24.35
C ALA A 182 11.96 -0.73 25.01
N THR A 183 12.47 -1.92 25.35
CA THR A 183 13.81 -2.06 25.96
C THR A 183 14.93 -1.72 24.97
N ASN A 184 14.84 -2.18 23.72
CA ASN A 184 15.85 -1.94 22.69
C ASN A 184 15.86 -0.49 22.20
N GLU A 185 14.69 0.11 21.98
CA GLU A 185 14.58 1.54 21.62
C GLU A 185 15.08 2.42 22.76
N ALA A 186 14.68 2.15 24.01
CA ALA A 186 15.19 2.86 25.18
C ALA A 186 16.72 2.69 25.30
N SER A 187 17.26 1.50 25.04
CA SER A 187 18.71 1.24 25.06
C SER A 187 19.48 1.99 23.98
N LYS A 188 18.87 2.24 22.82
CA LYS A 188 19.46 3.02 21.73
C LYS A 188 19.41 4.53 21.99
N GLU A 189 18.35 5.04 22.62
CA GLU A 189 18.18 6.46 22.95
C GLU A 189 18.87 6.88 24.26
N LEU A 190 19.12 5.93 25.18
CA LEU A 190 19.74 6.16 26.48
C LEU A 190 21.10 6.90 26.42
N PRO A 191 22.05 6.57 25.53
CA PRO A 191 23.33 7.27 25.46
C PRO A 191 23.21 8.75 25.08
N GLU A 192 22.33 9.08 24.13
CA GLU A 192 22.12 10.45 23.64
C GLU A 192 21.39 11.31 24.69
N SER A 193 20.37 10.73 25.33
CA SER A 193 19.61 11.41 26.39
C SER A 193 20.44 11.57 27.69
N TYR A 194 21.35 10.65 28.00
CA TYR A 194 22.30 10.79 29.12
C TYR A 194 23.34 11.89 28.86
N GLN A 195 23.87 12.01 27.64
CA GLN A 195 24.78 13.10 27.25
C GLN A 195 24.08 14.47 27.29
N GLY A 196 22.81 14.54 26.87
CA GLY A 196 21.99 15.74 27.03
C GLY A 196 21.77 16.14 28.49
N TYR A 197 21.62 15.17 29.39
CA TYR A 197 21.51 15.42 30.82
C TYR A 197 22.84 15.91 31.43
N GLU A 198 23.98 15.32 31.08
CA GLU A 198 25.29 15.76 31.56
C GLU A 198 25.62 17.20 31.13
N THR A 199 25.27 17.57 29.89
CA THR A 199 25.49 18.93 29.38
C THR A 199 24.60 19.98 30.08
N LEU A 200 23.34 19.64 30.37
CA LEU A 200 22.45 20.49 31.17
C LEU A 200 22.86 20.57 32.66
N SER A 201 23.33 19.47 33.24
CA SER A 201 23.82 19.41 34.62
C SER A 201 25.16 20.15 34.80
N GLY A 202 26.03 20.13 33.79
CA GLY A 202 27.28 20.90 33.75
C GLY A 202 27.06 22.42 33.74
N TYR A 203 26.00 22.90 33.09
CA TYR A 203 25.61 24.32 33.09
C TYR A 203 25.08 24.82 34.44
N ALA A 204 24.58 23.93 35.30
CA ALA A 204 24.08 24.28 36.64
C ALA A 204 25.19 24.38 37.72
N LYS A 205 26.47 24.18 37.34
CA LYS A 205 27.64 24.19 38.23
C LYS A 205 28.58 25.39 38.04
N VAL A 206 28.17 26.44 37.31
CA VAL A 206 28.92 27.70 37.16
C VAL A 206 28.22 28.83 37.91
#